data_AF-A0A1Q7PZ66-F1
#
_entry.id   AF-A0A1Q7PZ66-F1
#
_cell.length_a   1.000
_cell.length_b   1.000
_cell.length_c   1.000
_cell.angle_alpha   90.00
_cell.angle_beta   90.00
_cell.angle_gamma   90.00
#
_symmetry.space_group_name_H-M   'P 1'
#
loop_
_entity.id
_entity.type
_entity.pdbx_description
1 polymer ?
#
loop_
_entity_poly.entity_id
_entity_poly.type
_entity_poly.pdbx_seq_one_letter_code
_entity_poly.pdbx_strand_id
1 'polypeptide(L)'
;MEIGPPKLTRFERARVVGARALQVSMGAPVLLDLKDPTLSPIDIAIMELEEGVLPISIRRALPDGTSQNIPLKWLLRPEEEKKLRGKKEDS
;
A
#
# COMPACT_ATOMS: atom_id res chain seq x y z
N MET A 1 -6.59 -20.48 4.89
CA MET A 1 -6.08 -20.41 3.50
C MET A 1 -6.38 -19.01 3.02
N GLU A 2 -5.38 -18.15 2.83
CA GLU A 2 -5.61 -16.81 2.28
C GLU A 2 -5.70 -16.91 0.75
N ILE A 3 -6.68 -16.25 0.16
CA ILE A 3 -6.89 -16.23 -1.29
C ILE A 3 -5.75 -15.43 -1.94
N GLY A 4 -5.02 -16.06 -2.86
CA GLY A 4 -3.92 -15.43 -3.60
C GLY A 4 -2.59 -15.39 -2.83
N PRO A 5 -1.58 -14.67 -3.35
CA PRO A 5 -0.24 -14.64 -2.77
C PRO A 5 -0.18 -13.84 -1.46
N PRO A 6 0.71 -14.17 -0.52
CA PRO A 6 0.83 -13.49 0.79
C PRO A 6 1.47 -12.09 0.71
N LYS A 7 1.52 -11.50 -0.49
CA LYS A 7 2.12 -10.19 -0.78
C LYS A 7 1.17 -9.34 -1.61
N LEU A 8 1.35 -8.03 -1.53
CA LEU A 8 0.65 -7.07 -2.39
C LEU A 8 1.13 -7.27 -3.83
N THR A 9 0.21 -7.54 -4.76
CA THR A 9 0.55 -7.67 -6.17
C THR A 9 0.82 -6.29 -6.79
N ARG A 10 1.54 -6.26 -7.91
CA ARG A 10 1.82 -5.00 -8.64
C ARG A 10 0.53 -4.30 -9.08
N PHE A 11 -0.50 -5.05 -9.46
CA PHE A 11 -1.80 -4.51 -9.87
C PHE A 11 -2.57 -3.90 -8.70
N GLU A 12 -2.60 -4.59 -7.56
CA GLU A 12 -3.20 -4.07 -6.33
C GLU A 12 -2.46 -2.82 -5.86
N ARG A 13 -1.13 -2.83 -5.84
CA ARG A 13 -0.30 -1.66 -5.52
C ARG A 13 -0.66 -0.46 -6.39
N ALA A 14 -0.68 -0.65 -7.72
CA ALA A 14 -1.03 0.42 -8.65
C ALA A 14 -2.45 0.96 -8.42
N ARG A 15 -3.41 0.08 -8.15
CA ARG A 15 -4.81 0.47 -7.88
C ARG A 15 -4.94 1.28 -6.60
N VAL A 16 -4.27 0.84 -5.53
CA VAL A 16 -4.26 1.54 -4.23
C VAL A 16 -3.64 2.91 -4.37
N VAL A 17 -2.44 3.01 -4.97
CA VAL A 17 -1.76 4.31 -5.18
C VAL A 17 -2.63 5.23 -6.03
N GLY A 18 -3.19 4.76 -7.13
CA GLY A 18 -4.04 5.58 -8.00
C GLY A 18 -5.29 6.09 -7.30
N ALA A 19 -5.99 5.22 -6.55
CA ALA A 19 -7.17 5.61 -5.79
C ALA A 19 -6.82 6.62 -4.68
N ARG A 20 -5.70 6.41 -3.98
CA ARG A 20 -5.26 7.30 -2.91
C ARG A 20 -4.78 8.65 -3.44
N ALA A 21 -4.03 8.67 -4.53
CA ALA A 21 -3.59 9.91 -5.18
C ALA A 21 -4.79 10.75 -5.63
N LEU A 22 -5.85 10.11 -6.15
CA LEU A 22 -7.10 10.78 -6.48
C LEU A 22 -7.74 11.43 -5.23
N GLN A 23 -7.84 10.69 -4.12
CA GLN A 23 -8.37 11.24 -2.88
C GLN A 23 -7.59 12.48 -2.41
N VAL A 24 -6.25 12.41 -2.42
CA VAL A 24 -5.38 13.52 -2.04
C VAL A 24 -5.59 14.72 -2.97
N SER A 25 -5.69 14.49 -4.28
CA SER A 25 -5.97 15.57 -5.25
C SER A 25 -7.34 16.24 -5.05
N MET A 26 -8.30 15.52 -4.45
CA MET A 26 -9.62 16.04 -4.09
C MET A 26 -9.65 16.69 -2.70
N GLY A 27 -8.49 16.88 -2.05
CA GLY A 27 -8.38 17.51 -0.74
C GLY A 27 -8.65 16.59 0.45
N ALA A 28 -8.61 15.26 0.26
CA ALA A 28 -8.67 14.33 1.38
C ALA A 28 -7.47 14.52 2.31
N PRO A 29 -7.64 14.35 3.64
CA PRO A 29 -6.55 14.53 4.60
C PRO A 29 -5.44 13.51 4.37
N VAL A 30 -4.20 14.00 4.40
CA VAL A 30 -2.98 13.20 4.39
C VAL A 30 -2.71 12.69 5.81
N LEU A 31 -2.38 11.40 5.93
CA LEU A 31 -2.19 10.70 7.21
C LEU A 31 -0.75 10.80 7.74
N LEU A 32 0.20 11.16 6.87
CA LEU A 32 1.60 11.42 7.22
C LEU A 32 1.84 12.92 7.40
N ASP A 33 2.72 13.26 8.34
CA ASP A 33 3.25 14.63 8.49
C ASP A 33 4.34 14.86 7.44
N LEU A 34 3.94 15.38 6.29
CA LEU A 34 4.84 15.66 5.16
C LEU A 34 5.29 17.12 5.23
N LYS A 35 6.60 17.33 5.40
CA LYS A 35 7.21 18.66 5.51
C LYS A 35 7.47 19.33 4.16
N ASP A 36 7.36 18.60 3.07
CA ASP A 36 7.71 19.08 1.73
C ASP A 36 6.45 19.45 0.92
N PRO A 37 6.22 20.74 0.61
CA PRO A 37 5.06 21.20 -0.15
C PRO A 37 5.17 20.89 -1.66
N THR A 38 6.30 20.39 -2.15
CA THR A 38 6.51 20.10 -3.58
C THR A 38 6.01 18.71 -4.00
N LEU A 39 5.58 17.90 -3.04
CA LEU A 39 5.15 16.52 -3.28
C LEU A 39 3.87 16.46 -4.10
N SER A 40 3.89 15.64 -5.16
CA SER A 40 2.67 15.39 -5.93
C SER A 40 1.72 14.47 -5.15
N PRO A 41 0.40 14.45 -5.47
CA PRO A 41 -0.55 13.52 -4.87
C PRO A 41 -0.15 12.04 -5.02
N ILE A 42 0.57 11.71 -6.10
CA ILE A 42 1.10 10.37 -6.33
C ILE A 42 2.22 10.05 -5.34
N ASP A 43 3.15 10.97 -5.12
CA ASP A 43 4.26 10.78 -4.18
C ASP A 43 3.72 10.61 -2.76
N ILE A 44 2.75 11.43 -2.37
CA ILE A 44 2.04 11.34 -1.09
C ILE A 44 1.42 9.94 -0.93
N ALA A 45 0.67 9.47 -1.93
CA ALA A 45 0.02 8.17 -1.90
C ALA A 45 1.01 6.99 -1.83
N ILE A 46 2.17 7.11 -2.49
CA ILE A 46 3.24 6.10 -2.41
C ILE A 46 3.81 6.07 -1.00
N MET A 47 4.13 7.22 -0.41
CA MET A 47 4.68 7.30 0.95
C MET A 47 3.71 6.74 1.99
N GLU A 48 2.42 7.11 1.93
CA GLU A 48 1.42 6.57 2.86
C GLU A 48 1.22 5.05 2.71
N LEU A 49 1.35 4.53 1.48
CA LEU A 49 1.30 3.10 1.24
C LEU A 49 2.53 2.39 1.84
N GLU A 50 3.72 2.96 1.67
CA GLU A 50 4.97 2.37 2.17
C GLU A 50 5.07 2.38 3.69
N GLU A 51 4.55 3.43 4.34
CA GLU A 51 4.43 3.50 5.80
C GLU A 51 3.27 2.64 6.35
N GLY A 52 2.45 2.06 5.47
CA GLY A 52 1.36 1.16 5.85
C GLY A 52 0.25 1.82 6.68
N VAL A 53 0.11 3.15 6.58
CA VAL A 53 -0.86 3.94 7.36
C VAL A 53 -2.26 3.96 6.77
N LEU A 54 -2.41 3.54 5.50
CA LEU A 54 -3.71 3.53 4.81
C LEU A 54 -4.68 2.49 5.41
N PRO A 55 -5.84 2.91 5.95
CA PRO A 55 -6.81 2.00 6.56
C PRO A 55 -7.70 1.32 5.50
N ILE A 56 -7.08 0.55 4.61
CA ILE A 56 -7.77 -0.12 3.50
C ILE A 56 -7.60 -1.65 3.54
N SER A 57 -8.59 -2.34 2.99
CA SER A 57 -8.56 -3.79 2.78
C SER A 57 -8.70 -4.11 1.30
N ILE A 58 -8.03 -5.17 0.85
CA ILE A 58 -8.11 -5.67 -0.51
C ILE A 58 -9.06 -6.85 -0.53
N ARG A 59 -10.12 -6.75 -1.33
CA ARG A 59 -11.02 -7.86 -1.58
C ARG A 59 -10.52 -8.67 -2.76
N ARG A 60 -10.07 -9.89 -2.51
CA ARG A 60 -9.74 -10.87 -3.57
C ARG A 60 -10.91 -11.80 -3.78
N ALA A 61 -11.32 -11.97 -5.03
CA ALA A 61 -12.40 -12.87 -5.41
C ALA A 61 -11.87 -13.96 -6.35
N LEU A 62 -12.36 -15.18 -6.18
CA LEU A 62 -12.12 -16.31 -7.07
C LEU A 62 -13.25 -16.43 -8.10
N PRO A 63 -13.03 -17.14 -9.21
CA PRO A 63 -14.06 -17.37 -10.24
C PRO A 63 -15.30 -18.12 -9.72
N ASP A 64 -15.17 -18.85 -8.61
CA ASP A 64 -16.26 -19.57 -7.94
C ASP A 64 -17.18 -18.64 -7.11
N GLY A 65 -16.88 -17.34 -7.05
CA GLY A 65 -17.64 -16.35 -6.30
C GLY A 65 -17.21 -16.19 -4.84
N THR A 66 -16.30 -17.03 -4.34
CA THR A 66 -15.73 -16.84 -3.00
C THR A 66 -14.85 -15.59 -2.98
N SER A 67 -14.84 -14.87 -1.85
CA SER A 67 -14.01 -13.69 -1.70
C SER A 67 -13.52 -13.52 -0.28
N GLN A 68 -12.34 -12.92 -0.15
CA GLN A 68 -11.72 -12.62 1.14
C GLN A 68 -11.29 -11.16 1.19
N ASN A 69 -11.56 -10.51 2.31
CA ASN A 69 -11.05 -9.18 2.62
C ASN A 69 -9.72 -9.33 3.39
N ILE A 70 -8.64 -8.86 2.78
CA ILE A 70 -7.29 -8.95 3.34
C ILE A 70 -6.83 -7.54 3.73
N PRO A 71 -6.52 -7.28 5.00
CA PRO A 71 -5.98 -5.99 5.43
C PRO A 71 -4.67 -5.67 4.70
N LEU A 72 -4.52 -4.45 4.19
CA LEU A 72 -3.32 -4.04 3.45
C LEU A 72 -2.04 -4.22 4.28
N LYS A 73 -2.10 -3.89 5.58
CA LYS A 73 -0.99 -4.05 6.52
C LYS A 73 -0.40 -5.47 6.52
N TRP A 74 -1.22 -6.49 6.26
CA TRP A 74 -0.75 -7.87 6.25
C TRP A 74 0.11 -8.20 5.03
N LEU A 75 -0.19 -7.56 3.90
CA LEU A 75 0.43 -7.76 2.60
C LEU A 75 1.72 -6.96 2.40
N LEU A 76 1.97 -5.96 3.27
CA LEU A 76 3.17 -5.12 3.25
C LEU A 76 4.35 -5.68 4.07
N ARG A 77 4.08 -6.56 5.06
CA ARG A 77 5.09 -7.23 5.90
C ARG A 77 6.27 -7.85 5.14
N PRO A 78 6.09 -8.50 3.97
CA PRO A 78 7.20 -9.11 3.24
C PRO A 78 8.20 -8.10 2.64
N GLU A 79 7.78 -6.85 2.43
CA GLU A 79 8.65 -5.79 1.88
C GLU A 79 9.46 -5.09 2.99
N GLU A 80 8.91 -4.99 4.21
CA GLU A 80 9.65 -4.50 5.39
C GLU A 80 10.88 -5.37 5.68
N GLU A 81 10.72 -6.70 5.64
CA GLU A 81 11.82 -7.66 5.87
C GLU A 81 12.92 -7.54 4.80
N LYS A 82 12.56 -7.23 3.54
CA LYS A 82 13.54 -6.96 2.47
C LYS A 82 14.28 -5.64 2.69
N LYS A 83 13.57 -4.56 3.08
CA LYS A 83 14.20 -3.28 3.46
C LYS A 83 15.19 -3.47 4.62
N LEU A 84 14.84 -4.30 5.61
CA LEU A 84 15.73 -4.64 6.73
C LEU A 84 16.97 -5.44 6.31
N ARG A 85 16.84 -6.34 5.32
CA ARG A 85 17.97 -7.12 4.79
C ARG A 85 18.94 -6.27 3.97
N GLY A 86 18.45 -5.40 3.10
CA GLY A 86 19.31 -4.51 2.30
C GLY A 86 20.11 -3.51 3.14
N LYS A 87 19.52 -2.98 4.23
CA LYS A 87 20.21 -2.04 5.14
C LYS A 87 21.38 -2.66 5.92
N LYS A 88 21.48 -3.99 6.01
CA LYS A 88 22.59 -4.70 6.68
C LYS A 88 23.78 -4.98 5.77
N GLU A 89 23.61 -4.83 4.46
CA GLU A 89 24.68 -5.10 3.47
C GLU A 89 25.44 -3.82 3.08
N ASP A 90 24.85 -2.64 3.33
CA ASP A 90 25.45 -1.32 3.06
C ASP A 90 26.08 -0.66 4.31
N SER A 91 26.42 -1.41 5.36
CA SER A 91 27.12 -0.93 6.58
C SER A 91 28.22 -1.91 7.01
#